data_AF-A0A2U8FSG0-F1
#
_entry.id   AF-A0A2U8FSG0-F1
#
_cell.length_a   1.000
_cell.length_b   1.000
_cell.length_c   1.000
_cell.angle_alpha   90.00
_cell.angle_beta   90.00
_cell.angle_gamma   90.00
#
_symmetry.space_group_name_H-M   'P 1'
#
loop_
_entity.id
_entity.type
_entity.pdbx_description
1 polymer ?
#
loop_
_entity_poly.entity_id
_entity_poly.type
_entity_poly.pdbx_seq_one_letter_code
_entity_poly.pdbx_strand_id
1 'polypeptide(L)' 'MPMASKNPKAAEPATKLNGEPMPEFTVTRVVVESLYGFYDEENGGDLRMWSPGAVVTDPAEIELLLLRDAPVTAYGEPV' A
#
# COMPACT_ATOMS: atom_id res chain seq x y z
N MET A 1 -35.80 1.39 -31.43
CA MET A 1 -36.04 1.51 -29.97
C MET A 1 -34.69 1.42 -29.28
N PRO A 2 -34.25 2.37 -28.42
CA PRO A 2 -32.99 2.22 -27.69
C PRO A 2 -33.25 1.49 -26.36
N MET A 3 -32.56 0.38 -26.12
CA MET A 3 -32.49 -0.23 -24.79
C MET A 3 -31.22 0.20 -24.08
N ALA A 4 -31.40 0.68 -22.85
CA ALA A 4 -30.36 1.07 -21.93
C ALA A 4 -29.66 -0.16 -21.33
N SER A 5 -28.36 -0.03 -21.07
CA SER A 5 -27.78 -0.52 -19.82
C SER A 5 -26.58 0.35 -19.48
N LYS A 6 -26.82 1.20 -18.49
CA LYS A 6 -25.84 2.06 -17.83
C LYS A 6 -25.21 1.26 -16.69
N ASN A 7 -23.88 1.12 -16.71
CA ASN A 7 -22.92 1.13 -15.58
C ASN A 7 -23.04 0.10 -14.42
N PRO A 8 -21.90 -0.36 -13.86
CA PRO A 8 -21.09 0.51 -13.01
C PRO A 8 -19.63 0.63 -13.46
N LYS A 9 -19.27 1.87 -13.74
CA LYS A 9 -17.91 2.42 -13.76
C LYS A 9 -17.18 1.97 -12.49
N ALA A 10 -16.02 1.36 -12.73
CA ALA A 10 -15.06 1.00 -11.71
C ALA A 10 -14.84 2.15 -10.72
N ALA A 11 -14.68 1.77 -9.46
CA ALA A 11 -14.52 2.61 -8.27
C ALA A 11 -13.82 3.94 -8.58
N GLU A 12 -14.56 5.04 -8.36
CA GLU A 12 -14.04 6.39 -8.48
C GLU A 12 -12.97 6.61 -7.40
N PRO A 13 -11.81 7.21 -7.73
CA PRO A 13 -10.76 7.47 -6.76
C PRO A 13 -11.28 8.43 -5.69
N ALA A 14 -10.94 8.15 -4.44
CA ALA A 14 -11.36 8.89 -3.25
C ALA A 14 -11.16 10.41 -3.40
N THR A 15 -12.22 11.11 -3.81
CA THR A 15 -12.24 12.55 -3.97
C THR A 15 -12.49 13.19 -2.61
N LYS A 16 -11.57 14.04 -2.10
CA LYS A 16 -11.85 14.88 -0.92
C LYS A 16 -12.98 15.86 -1.24
N LEU A 17 -13.82 16.13 -0.23
CA LEU A 17 -14.99 17.01 -0.24
C LEU A 17 -14.75 18.48 -0.69
N ASN A 18 -13.51 18.91 -0.95
CA ASN A 18 -13.18 20.30 -1.29
C ASN A 18 -12.41 20.51 -2.61
N GLY A 19 -12.23 19.47 -3.45
CA GLY A 19 -11.66 19.65 -4.79
C GLY A 19 -10.18 20.06 -4.87
N GLU A 20 -9.48 20.16 -3.73
CA GLU A 20 -8.02 20.23 -3.70
C GLU A 20 -7.45 18.81 -3.78
N PRO A 21 -6.44 18.55 -4.64
CA PRO A 21 -5.76 17.26 -4.64
C PRO A 21 -5.22 17.00 -3.22
N MET A 22 -5.44 15.78 -2.71
CA MET A 22 -4.73 15.40 -1.48
C MET A 22 -3.23 15.58 -1.76
N PRO A 23 -2.44 16.16 -0.83
CA PRO A 23 -0.99 16.11 -0.98
C PRO A 23 -0.60 14.65 -1.14
N GLU A 24 0.21 14.38 -2.16
CA GLU A 24 0.73 13.03 -2.38
C GLU A 24 1.62 12.71 -1.18
N PHE A 25 1.22 11.70 -0.40
CA PHE A 25 2.00 11.29 0.76
C PHE A 25 2.99 10.23 0.29
N THR A 26 4.27 10.60 0.19
CA THR A 26 5.32 9.63 -0.13
C THR A 26 5.80 8.98 1.16
N VAL A 27 5.55 7.68 1.30
CA VAL A 27 6.06 6.88 2.41
C VAL A 27 7.57 6.70 2.23
N THR A 28 8.35 7.25 3.15
CA THR A 28 9.83 7.17 3.13
C THR A 28 10.35 6.04 4.01
N ARG A 29 9.56 5.58 4.98
CA ARG A 29 9.88 4.42 5.81
C ARG A 29 8.62 3.81 6.43
N VAL A 30 8.68 2.54 6.76
CA VAL A 30 7.66 1.86 7.57
C VAL A 30 8.29 1.18 8.78
N VAL A 31 7.53 1.06 9.86
CA VAL A 31 7.91 0.27 11.04
C VAL A 31 6.95 -0.89 11.19
N VAL A 32 7.49 -2.09 11.23
CA VAL A 32 6.70 -3.32 11.38
C VAL A 32 6.21 -3.44 12.82
N GLU A 33 4.90 -3.47 13.04
CA GLU A 33 4.30 -3.46 14.38
C GLU A 33 4.33 -4.85 15.06
N SER A 34 4.28 -5.92 14.26
CA SER A 34 4.32 -7.30 14.76
C SER A 34 5.04 -8.22 13.78
N LEU A 35 5.47 -9.39 14.25
CA LEU A 35 6.24 -10.34 13.44
C LEU A 35 5.47 -10.65 12.15
N TYR A 36 6.06 -10.31 11.02
CA TYR A 36 5.44 -10.48 9.72
C TYR A 36 6.37 -11.26 8.79
N GLY A 37 5.80 -12.20 8.04
CA GLY A 37 6.55 -12.94 7.05
C GLY A 37 5.64 -13.66 6.08
N PHE A 38 6.12 -13.84 4.87
CA PHE A 38 5.41 -14.54 3.81
C PHE A 38 6.42 -15.21 2.87
N TYR A 39 5.93 -16.22 2.14
CA TYR A 39 6.71 -16.85 1.07
C TYR A 39 6.58 -16.01 -0.19
N ASP A 40 7.71 -15.54 -0.69
CA ASP A 40 7.81 -14.78 -1.92
C ASP A 40 7.93 -15.73 -3.11
N GLU A 41 6.79 -16.21 -3.61
CA GLU A 41 6.73 -17.13 -4.75
C GLU A 41 7.30 -16.51 -6.04
N GLU A 42 7.28 -15.17 -6.16
CA GLU A 42 7.84 -14.46 -7.32
C GLU A 42 9.38 -14.47 -7.31
N ASN A 43 9.99 -14.51 -6.12
CA ASN A 43 11.45 -14.66 -5.94
C ASN A 43 11.86 -16.11 -5.61
N GLY A 44 11.20 -17.10 -6.20
CA GLY A 44 11.64 -18.50 -6.08
C GLY A 44 11.23 -19.20 -4.77
N GLY A 45 10.28 -18.62 -4.03
CA GLY A 45 9.74 -19.23 -2.81
C GLY A 45 10.56 -18.91 -1.55
N ASP A 46 11.37 -17.85 -1.58
CA ASP A 46 12.14 -17.44 -0.41
C ASP A 46 11.21 -16.91 0.70
N LEU A 47 11.44 -17.40 1.92
CA LEU A 47 10.74 -16.90 3.10
C LEU A 47 11.31 -15.54 3.47
N ARG A 48 10.51 -14.48 3.29
CA ARG A 48 10.84 -13.14 3.80
C ARG A 48 10.18 -12.94 5.16
N MET A 49 10.93 -12.38 6.11
CA MET A 49 10.46 -12.15 7.47
C MET A 49 11.04 -10.87 8.05
N TRP A 50 10.21 -10.08 8.73
CA TRP A 50 10.57 -8.88 9.46
C TRP A 50 10.11 -9.00 10.91
N SER A 51 11.01 -8.64 11.83
CA SER A 51 10.74 -8.67 13.26
C SER A 51 9.86 -7.49 13.70
N PRO A 52 9.13 -7.60 14.83
CA PRO A 52 8.48 -6.44 15.45
C PRO A 52 9.50 -5.32 15.71
N GLY A 53 9.14 -4.09 15.36
CA GLY A 53 9.99 -2.91 15.43
C GLY A 53 11.02 -2.77 14.31
N ALA A 54 11.04 -3.70 13.34
CA ALA A 54 11.92 -3.56 12.17
C ALA A 54 11.58 -2.29 11.39
N VAL A 55 12.60 -1.47 11.14
CA VAL A 55 12.48 -0.26 10.32
C VAL A 55 12.88 -0.62 8.91
N VAL A 56 11.94 -0.46 7.97
CA VAL A 56 12.15 -0.75 6.56
C VAL A 56 12.16 0.57 5.80
N THR A 57 13.27 0.83 5.12
CA THR A 57 13.52 2.07 4.35
C THR A 57 13.71 1.80 2.86
N ASP A 58 13.83 0.53 2.46
CA ASP A 58 13.93 0.15 1.05
C ASP A 58 12.56 0.36 0.38
N PRO A 59 12.46 1.19 -0.67
CA PRO A 59 11.18 1.46 -1.33
C PRO A 59 10.48 0.20 -1.86
N ALA A 60 11.22 -0.78 -2.37
CA ALA A 60 10.64 -2.01 -2.90
C ALA A 60 10.08 -2.89 -1.77
N GLU A 61 10.76 -2.94 -0.62
CA GLU A 61 10.24 -3.65 0.56
C GLU A 61 9.06 -2.92 1.19
N ILE A 62 9.07 -1.58 1.24
CA ILE A 62 7.93 -0.78 1.70
C ILE A 62 6.71 -1.06 0.81
N GLU A 63 6.87 -0.98 -0.51
CA GLU A 63 5.80 -1.28 -1.46
C GLU A 63 5.27 -2.70 -1.26
N LEU A 64 6.14 -3.70 -1.09
CA LEU A 64 5.74 -5.08 -0.81
C LEU A 64 4.93 -5.21 0.49
N LEU A 65 5.39 -4.60 1.58
CA LEU A 65 4.71 -4.63 2.87
C LEU A 65 3.34 -3.95 2.81
N LEU A 66 3.25 -2.82 2.11
CA LEU A 66 1.98 -2.10 1.93
C LEU A 66 1.02 -2.86 1.01
N LEU A 67 1.51 -3.43 -0.09
CA LEU A 67 0.72 -4.24 -1.03
C LEU A 67 0.11 -5.47 -0.36
N ARG A 68 0.82 -6.04 0.62
CA ARG A 68 0.42 -7.24 1.34
C ARG A 68 -0.32 -6.95 2.65
N ASP A 69 -0.71 -5.69 2.90
CA ASP A 69 -1.41 -5.25 4.11
C ASP A 69 -0.70 -5.71 5.40
N ALA A 70 0.63 -5.64 5.39
CA ALA A 70 1.43 -5.99 6.56
C ALA A 70 1.11 -5.02 7.72
N PRO A 71 1.19 -5.47 8.98
CA PRO A 71 0.93 -4.63 10.14
C PRO A 71 2.08 -3.63 10.31
N VAL A 72 2.02 -2.51 9.60
CA VAL A 72 3.09 -1.51 9.56
C VAL A 72 2.56 -0.11 9.83
N THR A 73 3.34 0.68 10.57
CA THR A 73 3.13 2.12 10.68
C THR A 73 3.95 2.83 9.59
N ALA A 74 3.27 3.49 8.65
CA ALA A 74 3.93 4.24 7.59
C ALA A 74 4.29 5.67 8.04
N TYR A 75 5.51 6.08 7.73
CA TYR A 75 6.00 7.45 7.91
C TYR A 75 6.41 8.01 6.56
N GLY A 76 6.04 9.25 6.29
CA GLY A 76 6.26 9.89 5.02
C GLY A 76 6.32 11.39 5.18
N GLU A 77 6.72 12.05 4.11
CA GLU A 77 6.77 13.50 4.03
C GLU A 77 5.62 13.99 3.13
N PRO A 78 5.00 15.14 3.45
CA PRO A 78 4.05 15.76 2.55
C PRO A 78 4.78 16.28 1.31
N VAL A 79 4.33 15.88 0.11
CA VAL A 79 4.83 16.38 -1.18
C VAL A 79 3.93 17.49 -1.73
#